data_AF-A0A1A2ZUV6-F1
#
_entry.id   AF-A0A1A2ZUV6-F1
#
_cell.length_a   1.000
_cell.length_b   1.000
_cell.length_c   1.000
_cell.angle_alpha   90.00
_cell.angle_beta   90.00
_cell.angle_gamma   90.00
#
_symmetry.space_group_name_H-M   'P 1'
#
loop_
_entity.id
_entity.type
_entity.pdbx_description
1 polymer ?
#
loop_
_entity_poly.entity_id
_entity_poly.type
_entity_poly.pdbx_seq_one_letter_code
_entity_poly.pdbx_strand_id
1 'polypeptide(L)'
;MGSIDMPADMAAELDALDAAVAAIAQRNLDGLPPAVRLRALERRETAIRRQVAANHDAIAGLAKEDPAHVGGTVHKVVADWLRISPAEANRRLRDARQLSPRLTPTGQELPPELPATAEAWRDGMLDGQHLRVIQTFVRDLPDETPVDTVEKAERFLARLATTLRPDQLEKAAHRCSLLINPDGKYSDADRARQRGFTWCGQRADGMSLGKLVASPELRANLDAWLARFAAPGMCNPDDESPCVDGEPDEERARRDTRSHAQRQHDALNALVRGRLGDPKLGRHNGLPVTVIVSTTLRELLSGAGRAVTGGGTSVPIRDLIRMASHAYHYLAVFDEHSERPLYLGRTRRIASPDQRIVLYANTK
;
A
#
# COMPACT_ATOMS: atom_id res chain seq x y z
N MET A 1 -15.06 -13.51 26.90
CA MET A 1 -15.76 -12.23 26.75
C MET A 1 -17.01 -12.33 27.61
N GLY A 2 -16.96 -11.80 28.84
CA GLY A 2 -18.15 -11.73 29.69
C GLY A 2 -19.24 -10.94 28.98
N SER A 3 -20.51 -11.31 29.19
CA SER A 3 -21.67 -10.67 28.57
C SER A 3 -21.60 -9.16 28.77
N ILE A 4 -21.26 -8.42 27.72
CA ILE A 4 -21.45 -6.98 27.70
C ILE A 4 -22.93 -6.81 27.38
N ASP A 5 -23.74 -6.62 28.41
CA ASP A 5 -25.17 -6.44 28.24
C ASP A 5 -25.43 -5.08 27.60
N MET A 6 -26.08 -5.11 26.43
CA MET A 6 -26.46 -3.91 25.69
C MET A 6 -27.68 -3.26 26.36
N PRO A 7 -27.79 -1.93 26.40
CA PRO A 7 -29.01 -1.26 26.84
C PRO A 7 -30.24 -1.81 26.11
N ALA A 8 -31.33 -2.08 26.83
CA ALA A 8 -32.52 -2.74 26.30
C ALA A 8 -33.12 -2.00 25.08
N ASP A 9 -33.11 -0.66 25.10
CA ASP A 9 -33.60 0.16 23.99
C ASP A 9 -32.77 -0.05 22.72
N MET A 10 -31.43 -0.06 22.84
CA MET A 10 -30.53 -0.27 21.71
C MET A 10 -30.63 -1.70 21.17
N ALA A 11 -30.80 -2.70 22.05
CA ALA A 11 -31.04 -4.08 21.64
C ALA A 11 -32.34 -4.20 20.82
N ALA A 12 -33.44 -3.58 21.29
CA ALA A 12 -34.71 -3.58 20.58
C ALA A 12 -34.65 -2.89 19.20
N GLU A 13 -33.88 -1.80 19.07
CA GLU A 13 -33.67 -1.11 17.79
C GLU A 13 -32.90 -1.98 16.78
N LEU A 14 -31.86 -2.69 17.24
CA LEU A 14 -31.10 -3.62 16.39
C LEU A 14 -31.92 -4.85 16.00
N ASP A 15 -32.72 -5.40 16.93
CA ASP A 15 -33.64 -6.50 16.63
C ASP A 15 -34.68 -6.08 15.56
N ALA A 16 -35.17 -4.84 15.62
CA ALA A 16 -36.07 -4.30 14.60
C ALA A 16 -35.39 -4.15 13.23
N LEU A 17 -34.10 -3.77 13.20
CA LEU A 17 -33.31 -3.73 11.98
C LEU A 17 -33.15 -5.14 11.39
N ASP A 18 -32.79 -6.12 12.21
CA ASP A 18 -32.61 -7.52 11.79
C ASP A 18 -33.91 -8.12 11.24
N ALA A 19 -35.04 -7.87 11.90
CA ALA A 19 -36.35 -8.27 11.44
C ALA A 19 -36.71 -7.63 10.08
N ALA A 20 -36.41 -6.35 9.89
CA ALA A 20 -36.66 -5.66 8.63
C ALA A 20 -35.79 -6.22 7.48
N VAL A 21 -34.51 -6.50 7.74
CA VAL A 21 -33.59 -7.11 6.76
C VAL A 21 -34.07 -8.50 6.37
N ALA A 22 -34.45 -9.33 7.34
CA ALA A 22 -34.98 -10.67 7.10
C ALA A 22 -36.28 -10.65 6.27
N ALA A 23 -37.21 -9.75 6.61
CA ALA A 23 -38.47 -9.61 5.88
C ALA A 23 -38.26 -9.16 4.42
N ILE A 24 -37.32 -8.25 4.17
CA ILE A 24 -36.98 -7.81 2.80
C ILE A 24 -36.35 -8.95 2.00
N ALA A 25 -35.47 -9.75 2.60
CA ALA A 25 -34.79 -10.86 1.93
C ALA A 25 -35.76 -11.95 1.44
N GLN A 26 -36.89 -12.15 2.12
CA GLN A 26 -37.92 -13.12 1.73
C GLN A 26 -38.82 -12.65 0.58
N ARG A 27 -38.77 -11.36 0.19
CA ARG A 27 -39.62 -10.85 -0.89
C ARG A 27 -39.09 -11.29 -2.26
N ASN A 28 -39.95 -11.90 -3.07
CA ASN A 28 -39.65 -12.17 -4.46
C ASN A 28 -39.67 -10.87 -5.28
N LEU A 29 -38.49 -10.35 -5.62
CA LEU A 29 -38.34 -9.15 -6.45
C LEU A 29 -38.54 -9.44 -7.94
N ASP A 30 -38.46 -10.71 -8.38
CA ASP A 30 -38.55 -11.11 -9.79
C ASP A 30 -39.96 -10.97 -10.37
N GLY A 31 -40.98 -10.88 -9.52
CA GLY A 31 -42.35 -10.56 -9.93
C GLY A 31 -42.63 -9.06 -10.10
N LEU A 32 -41.72 -8.17 -9.68
CA LEU A 32 -41.96 -6.73 -9.68
C LEU A 32 -41.52 -6.07 -10.99
N PRO A 33 -42.12 -4.94 -11.41
CA PRO A 33 -41.62 -4.16 -12.53
C PRO A 33 -40.17 -3.67 -12.30
N PRO A 34 -39.32 -3.59 -13.35
CA PRO A 34 -37.92 -3.15 -13.20
C PRO A 34 -37.75 -1.82 -12.45
N ALA A 35 -38.60 -0.83 -12.71
CA ALA A 35 -38.56 0.46 -12.02
C ALA A 35 -38.75 0.35 -10.49
N VAL A 36 -39.62 -0.56 -10.04
CA VAL A 36 -39.86 -0.81 -8.61
C VAL A 36 -38.64 -1.50 -7.98
N ARG A 37 -38.01 -2.43 -8.71
CA ARG A 37 -36.77 -3.08 -8.26
C ARG A 37 -35.64 -2.07 -8.08
N LEU A 38 -35.47 -1.17 -9.05
CA LEU A 38 -34.46 -0.10 -8.97
C LEU A 38 -34.69 0.82 -7.77
N ARG A 39 -35.93 1.23 -7.52
CA ARG A 39 -36.26 2.06 -6.35
C ARG A 39 -36.06 1.33 -5.02
N ALA A 40 -36.30 0.02 -5.00
CA ALA A 40 -36.00 -0.81 -3.83
C ALA A 40 -34.49 -0.92 -3.59
N LEU A 41 -33.68 -1.08 -4.64
CA LEU A 41 -32.22 -1.11 -4.56
C LEU A 41 -31.68 0.24 -4.05
N GLU A 42 -32.14 1.36 -4.61
CA GLU A 42 -31.77 2.70 -4.18
C GLU A 42 -32.02 2.90 -2.68
N ARG A 43 -33.23 2.60 -2.20
CA ARG A 43 -33.57 2.79 -0.78
C ARG A 43 -32.77 1.88 0.16
N ARG A 44 -32.50 0.65 -0.25
CA ARG A 44 -31.65 -0.28 0.51
C ARG A 44 -30.21 0.21 0.59
N GLU A 45 -29.68 0.70 -0.53
CA GLU A 45 -28.34 1.27 -0.61
C GLU A 45 -28.20 2.51 0.29
N THR A 46 -29.16 3.43 0.28
CA THR A 46 -29.18 4.57 1.21
C THR A 46 -29.20 4.12 2.68
N ALA A 47 -29.97 3.08 3.01
CA ALA A 47 -30.01 2.54 4.38
C ALA A 47 -28.66 1.95 4.80
N ILE A 48 -27.99 1.20 3.92
CA ILE A 48 -26.64 0.68 4.16
C ILE A 48 -25.65 1.83 4.37
N ARG A 49 -25.68 2.86 3.52
CA ARG A 49 -24.78 4.03 3.64
C ARG A 49 -24.95 4.76 4.97
N ARG A 50 -26.19 4.96 5.43
CA ARG A 50 -26.47 5.57 6.76
C ARG A 50 -25.94 4.72 7.91
N GLN A 51 -26.10 3.40 7.85
CA GLN A 51 -25.53 2.49 8.84
C GLN A 51 -24.00 2.58 8.86
N VAL A 52 -23.36 2.63 7.68
CA VAL A 52 -21.91 2.82 7.58
C VAL A 52 -21.47 4.16 8.19
N ALA A 53 -22.23 5.24 7.95
CA ALA A 53 -21.95 6.54 8.55
C ALA A 53 -22.07 6.53 10.08
N ALA A 54 -23.14 5.94 10.62
CA ALA A 54 -23.31 5.79 12.07
C ALA A 54 -22.19 4.92 12.70
N ASN A 55 -21.79 3.84 12.02
CA ASN A 55 -20.67 3.01 12.46
C ASN A 55 -19.33 3.78 12.47
N HIS A 56 -19.11 4.69 11.52
CA HIS A 56 -17.93 5.56 11.53
C HIS A 56 -17.95 6.51 12.73
N ASP A 57 -19.09 7.12 13.06
CA ASP A 57 -19.20 7.99 14.24
C ASP A 57 -18.96 7.20 15.55
N ALA A 58 -19.44 5.95 15.64
CA ALA A 58 -19.12 5.06 16.77
C ALA A 58 -17.62 4.72 16.86
N ILE A 59 -16.97 4.40 15.73
CA ILE A 59 -15.52 4.14 15.67
C ILE A 59 -14.72 5.41 16.06
N ALA A 60 -15.16 6.59 15.63
CA ALA A 60 -14.54 7.86 16.03
C ALA A 60 -14.70 8.14 17.53
N GLY A 61 -15.86 7.79 18.12
CA GLY A 61 -16.08 7.83 19.56
C GLY A 61 -15.11 6.94 20.31
N LEU A 62 -14.99 5.65 19.93
CA LEU A 62 -14.03 4.72 20.52
C LEU A 62 -12.58 5.20 20.40
N ALA A 63 -12.25 5.96 19.35
CA ALA A 63 -10.92 6.52 19.16
C ALA A 63 -10.56 7.68 20.11
N LYS A 64 -11.55 8.25 20.82
CA LYS A 64 -11.36 9.27 21.86
C LYS A 64 -11.16 8.66 23.25
N GLU A 65 -11.57 7.40 23.44
CA GLU A 65 -11.40 6.67 24.69
C GLU A 65 -9.94 6.27 24.93
N ASP A 66 -9.61 6.06 26.21
CA ASP A 66 -8.31 5.49 26.56
C ASP A 66 -8.17 4.07 25.96
N PRO A 67 -7.09 3.78 25.20
CA PRO A 67 -6.82 2.45 24.68
C PRO A 67 -6.91 1.33 25.72
N ALA A 68 -6.60 1.61 26.99
CA ALA A 68 -6.73 0.63 28.07
C ALA A 68 -8.20 0.19 28.30
N HIS A 69 -9.16 1.12 28.21
CA HIS A 69 -10.58 0.81 28.34
C HIS A 69 -11.15 0.07 27.14
N VAL A 70 -10.61 0.33 25.93
CA VAL A 70 -11.03 -0.35 24.70
C VAL A 70 -10.39 -1.74 24.57
N GLY A 71 -9.31 -2.02 25.31
CA GLY A 71 -8.59 -3.30 25.26
C GLY A 71 -7.44 -3.33 24.25
N GLY A 72 -6.90 -2.16 23.89
CA GLY A 72 -5.73 -2.00 23.02
C GLY A 72 -5.90 -0.91 21.98
N THR A 73 -5.11 -0.98 20.91
CA THR A 73 -5.24 -0.04 19.78
C THR A 73 -6.60 -0.21 19.10
N VAL A 74 -7.41 0.84 19.08
CA VAL A 74 -8.81 0.84 18.62
C VAL A 74 -9.03 0.12 17.29
N HIS A 75 -8.21 0.40 16.26
CA HIS A 75 -8.36 -0.24 14.96
C HIS A 75 -8.14 -1.77 14.99
N LYS A 76 -7.31 -2.30 15.90
CA LYS A 76 -7.14 -3.76 16.06
C LYS A 76 -8.34 -4.36 16.80
N VAL A 77 -8.78 -3.73 17.88
CA VAL A 77 -9.96 -4.18 18.63
C VAL A 77 -11.19 -4.20 17.73
N VAL A 78 -11.44 -3.12 16.99
CA VAL A 78 -12.54 -3.04 16.00
C VAL A 78 -12.39 -4.11 14.92
N ALA A 79 -11.16 -4.38 14.45
CA ALA A 79 -10.90 -5.44 13.48
C ALA A 79 -11.30 -6.82 14.01
N ASP A 80 -10.93 -7.13 15.26
CA ASP A 80 -11.22 -8.41 15.90
C ASP A 80 -12.73 -8.57 16.19
N TRP A 81 -13.40 -7.51 16.69
CA TRP A 81 -14.84 -7.52 16.98
C TRP A 81 -15.69 -7.62 15.71
N LEU A 82 -15.36 -6.85 14.67
CA LEU A 82 -16.11 -6.87 13.40
C LEU A 82 -15.66 -7.97 12.44
N ARG A 83 -14.61 -8.72 12.79
CA ARG A 83 -13.98 -9.76 11.94
C ARG A 83 -13.56 -9.24 10.56
N ILE A 84 -12.95 -8.06 10.54
CA ILE A 84 -12.40 -7.41 9.35
C ILE A 84 -10.88 -7.34 9.44
N SER A 85 -10.20 -7.05 8.33
CA SER A 85 -8.74 -6.85 8.39
C SER A 85 -8.37 -5.60 9.22
N PRO A 86 -7.21 -5.59 9.91
CA PRO A 86 -6.71 -4.38 10.57
C PRO A 86 -6.53 -3.19 9.62
N ALA A 87 -6.24 -3.45 8.35
CA ALA A 87 -6.14 -2.43 7.31
C ALA A 87 -7.50 -1.79 6.98
N GLU A 88 -8.56 -2.61 6.93
CA GLU A 88 -9.95 -2.14 6.75
C GLU A 88 -10.39 -1.29 7.94
N ALA A 89 -10.20 -1.77 9.17
CA ALA A 89 -10.56 -1.03 10.38
C ALA A 89 -9.79 0.30 10.49
N ASN A 90 -8.50 0.30 10.17
CA ASN A 90 -7.71 1.53 10.13
C ASN A 90 -8.16 2.48 9.01
N ARG A 91 -8.65 1.98 7.88
CA ARG A 91 -9.27 2.83 6.85
C ARG A 91 -10.54 3.50 7.38
N ARG A 92 -11.48 2.74 7.95
CA ARG A 92 -12.71 3.27 8.55
C ARG A 92 -12.43 4.32 9.63
N LEU A 93 -11.43 4.06 10.48
CA LEU A 93 -11.01 5.02 11.51
C LEU A 93 -10.48 6.32 10.91
N ARG A 94 -9.68 6.25 9.83
CA ARG A 94 -9.20 7.46 9.14
C ARG A 94 -10.34 8.23 8.49
N ASP A 95 -11.23 7.55 7.79
CA ASP A 95 -12.39 8.16 7.15
C ASP A 95 -13.29 8.84 8.19
N ALA A 96 -13.55 8.16 9.31
CA ALA A 96 -14.33 8.71 10.41
C ALA A 96 -13.69 9.98 11.00
N ARG A 97 -12.36 9.99 11.24
CA ARG A 97 -11.66 11.17 11.77
C ARG A 97 -11.78 12.42 10.89
N GLN A 98 -11.84 12.25 9.57
CA GLN A 98 -12.00 13.38 8.65
C GLN A 98 -13.42 13.94 8.60
N LEU A 99 -14.41 13.09 8.88
CA LEU A 99 -15.84 13.40 8.78
C LEU A 99 -16.49 13.75 10.12
N SER A 100 -15.84 13.42 11.24
CA SER A 100 -16.30 13.78 12.59
C SER A 100 -15.80 15.17 13.02
N PRO A 101 -16.56 15.89 13.87
CA PRO A 101 -16.09 17.11 14.50
C PRO A 101 -14.79 16.89 15.30
N ARG A 102 -13.93 17.92 15.30
CA ARG A 102 -12.62 17.89 15.96
C ARG A 102 -12.65 18.79 17.19
N LEU A 103 -11.72 18.59 18.12
CA LEU A 103 -11.59 19.43 19.31
C LEU A 103 -10.24 20.15 19.26
N THR A 104 -10.22 21.45 19.55
CA THR A 104 -8.98 22.18 19.80
C THR A 104 -8.35 21.72 21.12
N PRO A 105 -7.05 22.01 21.35
CA PRO A 105 -6.44 21.81 22.67
C PRO A 105 -7.14 22.58 23.80
N THR A 106 -7.90 23.63 23.47
CA THR A 106 -8.71 24.43 24.41
C THR A 106 -10.13 23.88 24.61
N GLY A 107 -10.49 22.76 23.97
CA GLY A 107 -11.81 22.12 24.07
C GLY A 107 -12.89 22.74 23.20
N GLN A 108 -12.56 23.65 22.28
CA GLN A 108 -13.52 24.20 21.32
C GLN A 108 -13.75 23.22 20.17
N GLU A 109 -15.00 23.06 19.77
CA GLU A 109 -15.37 22.20 18.66
C GLU A 109 -15.04 22.89 17.33
N LEU A 110 -14.25 22.19 16.50
CA LEU A 110 -13.92 22.55 15.14
C LEU A 110 -14.75 21.70 14.17
N PRO A 111 -15.13 22.27 13.02
CA PRO A 111 -15.80 21.51 11.99
C PRO A 111 -14.92 20.34 11.50
N PRO A 112 -15.53 19.32 10.86
CA PRO A 112 -14.81 18.24 10.20
C PRO A 112 -13.80 18.80 9.19
N GLU A 113 -12.85 17.98 8.76
CA GLU A 113 -11.93 18.37 7.67
C GLU A 113 -12.66 18.57 6.34
N LEU A 114 -13.74 17.81 6.12
CA LEU A 114 -14.60 17.89 4.94
C LEU A 114 -16.06 18.12 5.36
N PRO A 115 -16.46 19.36 5.70
CA PRO A 115 -17.76 19.64 6.30
C PRO A 115 -18.97 19.27 5.42
N ALA A 116 -18.96 19.65 4.13
CA ALA A 116 -20.09 19.38 3.24
C ALA A 116 -20.18 17.89 2.87
N THR A 117 -19.03 17.24 2.77
CA THR A 117 -18.91 15.80 2.54
C THR A 117 -19.42 15.02 3.75
N ALA A 118 -19.12 15.47 4.96
CA ALA A 118 -19.60 14.86 6.19
C ALA A 118 -21.12 14.92 6.34
N GLU A 119 -21.75 16.02 5.92
CA GLU A 119 -23.21 16.14 5.87
C GLU A 119 -23.83 15.13 4.89
N ALA A 120 -23.38 15.15 3.63
CA ALA A 120 -23.87 14.23 2.60
C ALA A 120 -23.59 12.75 2.93
N TRP A 121 -22.49 12.47 3.63
CA TRP A 121 -22.14 11.15 4.15
C TRP A 121 -23.15 10.66 5.20
N ARG A 122 -23.47 11.49 6.21
CA ARG A 122 -24.45 11.15 7.25
C ARG A 122 -25.85 10.96 6.70
N ASP A 123 -26.22 11.71 5.67
CA ASP A 123 -27.50 11.56 4.98
C ASP A 123 -27.61 10.26 4.16
N GLY A 124 -26.50 9.54 3.99
CA GLY A 124 -26.41 8.31 3.20
C GLY A 124 -26.41 8.55 1.69
N MET A 125 -26.06 9.76 1.26
CA MET A 125 -26.02 10.12 -0.17
C MET A 125 -24.74 9.63 -0.84
N LEU A 126 -23.66 9.46 -0.07
CA LEU A 126 -22.34 9.09 -0.56
C LEU A 126 -22.00 7.63 -0.23
N ASP A 127 -21.31 6.95 -1.15
CA ASP A 127 -20.61 5.71 -0.84
C ASP A 127 -19.12 5.96 -0.53
N GLY A 128 -18.40 4.91 -0.12
CA GLY A 128 -16.97 5.00 0.16
C GLY A 128 -16.10 5.37 -1.05
N GLN A 129 -16.55 5.15 -2.28
CA GLN A 129 -15.83 5.57 -3.48
C GLN A 129 -15.99 7.07 -3.73
N HIS A 130 -17.19 7.63 -3.56
CA HIS A 130 -17.42 9.08 -3.62
C HIS A 130 -16.55 9.79 -2.58
N LEU A 131 -16.52 9.29 -1.34
CA LEU A 131 -15.66 9.83 -0.29
C LEU A 131 -14.19 9.81 -0.72
N ARG A 132 -13.71 8.69 -1.28
CA ARG A 132 -12.33 8.55 -1.72
C ARG A 132 -11.96 9.50 -2.87
N VAL A 133 -12.88 9.78 -3.79
CA VAL A 133 -12.67 10.75 -4.87
C VAL A 133 -12.50 12.15 -4.27
N ILE A 134 -13.36 12.57 -3.34
CA ILE A 134 -13.27 13.90 -2.71
C ILE A 134 -12.01 14.01 -1.85
N GLN A 135 -11.71 13.00 -1.02
CA GLN A 135 -10.47 12.95 -0.23
C GLN A 135 -9.22 13.03 -1.11
N THR A 136 -9.23 12.33 -2.25
CA THR A 136 -8.13 12.34 -3.21
C THR A 136 -7.98 13.70 -3.86
N PHE A 137 -9.09 14.31 -4.28
CA PHE A 137 -9.10 15.66 -4.83
C PHE A 137 -8.48 16.67 -3.85
N VAL A 138 -8.98 16.74 -2.60
CA VAL A 138 -8.49 17.70 -1.61
C VAL A 138 -7.01 17.48 -1.27
N ARG A 139 -6.58 16.22 -1.15
CA ARG A 139 -5.17 15.87 -0.90
C ARG A 139 -4.24 16.28 -2.06
N ASP A 140 -4.73 16.20 -3.29
CA ASP A 140 -3.92 16.44 -4.49
C ASP A 140 -3.92 17.94 -4.91
N LEU A 141 -4.67 18.80 -4.20
CA LEU A 141 -4.59 20.25 -4.38
C LEU A 141 -3.23 20.80 -3.89
N PRO A 142 -2.65 21.81 -4.56
CA PRO A 142 -1.44 22.47 -4.08
C PRO A 142 -1.61 23.06 -2.68
N ASP A 143 -0.56 23.01 -1.86
CA ASP A 143 -0.58 23.60 -0.51
C ASP A 143 -0.86 25.10 -0.50
N GLU A 144 -0.43 25.81 -1.55
CA GLU A 144 -0.64 27.24 -1.70
C GLU A 144 -2.10 27.60 -2.02
N THR A 145 -2.96 26.60 -2.26
CA THR A 145 -4.38 26.82 -2.54
C THR A 145 -5.06 27.47 -1.33
N PRO A 146 -5.68 28.65 -1.48
CA PRO A 146 -6.38 29.31 -0.39
C PRO A 146 -7.45 28.41 0.23
N VAL A 147 -7.55 28.41 1.56
CA VAL A 147 -8.50 27.57 2.32
C VAL A 147 -9.94 27.77 1.85
N ASP A 148 -10.33 29.01 1.54
CA ASP A 148 -11.67 29.34 1.04
C ASP A 148 -11.98 28.67 -0.31
N THR A 149 -10.97 28.49 -1.16
CA THR A 149 -11.07 27.85 -2.46
C THR A 149 -11.20 26.33 -2.29
N VAL A 150 -10.44 25.75 -1.35
CA VAL A 150 -10.57 24.33 -0.97
C VAL A 150 -11.98 24.05 -0.44
N GLU A 151 -12.49 24.88 0.47
CA GLU A 151 -13.85 24.74 1.03
C GLU A 151 -14.94 24.87 -0.04
N LYS A 152 -14.82 25.84 -0.96
CA LYS A 152 -15.77 26.00 -2.08
C LYS A 152 -15.74 24.78 -3.00
N ALA A 153 -14.56 24.24 -3.29
CA ALA A 153 -14.39 23.09 -4.16
C ALA A 153 -14.92 21.80 -3.51
N GLU A 154 -14.65 21.59 -2.21
CA GLU A 154 -15.19 20.50 -1.40
C GLU A 154 -16.71 20.51 -1.40
N ARG A 155 -17.32 21.66 -1.11
CA ARG A 155 -18.78 21.84 -1.14
C ARG A 155 -19.37 21.60 -2.52
N PHE A 156 -18.70 22.03 -3.58
CA PHE A 156 -19.14 21.80 -4.95
C PHE A 156 -19.12 20.31 -5.30
N LEU A 157 -18.02 19.60 -4.99
CA LEU A 157 -17.92 18.16 -5.25
C LEU A 157 -18.86 17.34 -4.38
N ALA A 158 -19.05 17.69 -3.11
CA ALA A 158 -20.01 17.03 -2.22
C ALA A 158 -21.44 17.11 -2.78
N ARG A 159 -21.84 18.27 -3.30
CA ARG A 159 -23.14 18.45 -3.98
C ARG A 159 -23.25 17.58 -5.23
N LEU A 160 -22.24 17.60 -6.10
CA LEU A 160 -22.24 16.77 -7.32
C LEU A 160 -22.29 15.27 -7.01
N ALA A 161 -21.61 14.85 -5.95
CA ALA A 161 -21.55 13.46 -5.52
C ALA A 161 -22.91 12.88 -5.08
N THR A 162 -23.92 13.73 -4.82
CA THR A 162 -25.30 13.27 -4.55
C THR A 162 -26.06 12.85 -5.82
N THR A 163 -25.56 13.22 -7.01
CA THR A 163 -26.24 12.98 -8.29
C THR A 163 -25.40 12.19 -9.29
N LEU A 164 -24.08 12.27 -9.19
CA LEU A 164 -23.13 11.59 -10.07
C LEU A 164 -22.67 10.29 -9.45
N ARG A 165 -22.31 9.32 -10.30
CA ARG A 165 -21.55 8.13 -9.87
C ARG A 165 -20.08 8.47 -9.57
N PRO A 166 -19.32 7.62 -8.86
CA PRO A 166 -17.92 7.88 -8.55
C PRO A 166 -17.04 8.12 -9.79
N ASP A 167 -17.26 7.35 -10.88
CA ASP A 167 -16.51 7.48 -12.14
C ASP A 167 -16.77 8.82 -12.85
N GLN A 168 -17.96 9.38 -12.67
CA GLN A 168 -18.34 10.67 -13.22
C GLN A 168 -17.86 11.82 -12.32
N LEU A 169 -17.93 11.63 -11.01
CA LEU A 169 -17.41 12.57 -10.03
C LEU A 169 -15.89 12.75 -10.19
N GLU A 170 -15.15 11.68 -10.45
CA GLU A 170 -13.70 11.74 -10.70
C GLU A 170 -13.36 12.67 -11.87
N LYS A 171 -14.14 12.62 -12.96
CA LYS A 171 -13.99 13.54 -14.09
C LYS A 171 -14.30 14.99 -13.72
N ALA A 172 -15.32 15.21 -12.90
CA ALA A 172 -15.67 16.53 -12.39
C ALA A 172 -14.57 17.10 -11.46
N ALA A 173 -14.05 16.25 -10.56
CA ALA A 173 -12.94 16.58 -9.67
C ALA A 173 -11.67 16.92 -10.46
N HIS A 174 -11.34 16.14 -11.49
CA HIS A 174 -10.21 16.43 -12.37
C HIS A 174 -10.36 17.80 -13.06
N ARG A 175 -11.54 18.09 -13.62
CA ARG A 175 -11.80 19.40 -14.24
C ARG A 175 -11.76 20.55 -13.23
N CYS A 176 -12.27 20.33 -12.01
CA CYS A 176 -12.19 21.32 -10.93
C CYS A 176 -10.73 21.59 -10.55
N SER A 177 -9.89 20.55 -10.47
CA SER A 177 -8.46 20.67 -10.18
C SER A 177 -7.74 21.50 -11.26
N LEU A 178 -8.05 21.26 -12.53
CA LEU A 178 -7.51 22.07 -13.64
C LEU A 178 -7.96 23.54 -13.58
N LEU A 179 -9.15 23.84 -13.05
CA LEU A 179 -9.61 25.23 -12.91
C LEU A 179 -8.98 25.94 -11.71
N ILE A 180 -8.72 25.20 -10.63
CA ILE A 180 -8.04 25.73 -9.44
C ILE A 180 -6.54 25.91 -9.70
N ASN A 181 -5.96 25.02 -10.51
CA ASN A 181 -4.56 25.06 -10.93
C ASN A 181 -4.43 25.02 -12.47
N PRO A 182 -4.81 26.10 -13.18
CA PRO A 182 -4.84 26.16 -14.65
C PRO A 182 -3.45 26.08 -15.28
N ASP A 183 -2.42 26.54 -14.57
CA ASP A 183 -1.04 26.48 -15.03
C ASP A 183 -0.40 25.10 -14.81
N GLY A 184 -1.06 24.19 -14.09
CA GLY A 184 -0.49 22.89 -13.70
C GLY A 184 0.81 23.01 -12.89
N LYS A 185 1.09 24.19 -12.33
CA LYS A 185 2.30 24.45 -11.53
C LYS A 185 2.11 23.83 -10.16
N TYR A 186 2.32 22.51 -10.07
CA TYR A 186 2.82 21.94 -8.84
C TYR A 186 4.17 22.60 -8.58
N SER A 187 4.32 23.24 -7.41
CA SER A 187 5.63 23.79 -7.03
C SER A 187 6.67 22.66 -7.02
N ASP A 188 7.96 23.01 -7.12
CA ASP A 188 9.03 22.02 -6.94
C ASP A 188 8.90 21.30 -5.58
N ALA A 189 8.38 22.00 -4.56
CA ALA A 189 8.09 21.45 -3.25
C ALA A 189 6.95 20.42 -3.27
N ASP A 190 5.91 20.61 -4.09
CA ASP A 190 4.81 19.66 -4.22
C ASP A 190 5.25 18.38 -4.93
N ARG A 191 5.97 18.53 -6.06
CA ARG A 191 6.56 17.38 -6.77
C ARG A 191 7.55 16.62 -5.90
N ALA A 192 8.33 17.36 -5.11
CA ALA A 192 9.24 16.78 -4.14
C ALA A 192 8.49 15.94 -3.08
N ARG A 193 7.33 16.37 -2.59
CA ARG A 193 6.56 15.62 -1.59
C ARG A 193 5.86 14.38 -2.15
N GLN A 194 5.39 14.46 -3.40
CA GLN A 194 4.68 13.35 -4.02
C GLN A 194 5.60 12.23 -4.50
N ARG A 195 6.86 12.53 -4.85
CA ARG A 195 7.80 11.53 -5.38
C ARG A 195 8.06 10.43 -4.35
N GLY A 196 8.04 9.18 -4.79
CA GLY A 196 8.30 8.05 -3.89
C GLY A 196 8.28 6.71 -4.59
N PHE A 197 8.99 5.75 -4.02
CA PHE A 197 8.96 4.35 -4.42
C PHE A 197 8.67 3.48 -3.20
N THR A 198 7.65 2.62 -3.29
CA THR A 198 7.29 1.68 -2.23
C THR A 198 6.95 0.30 -2.80
N TRP A 199 7.32 -0.74 -2.06
CA TRP A 199 6.86 -2.10 -2.33
C TRP A 199 5.53 -2.34 -1.61
N CYS A 200 4.54 -2.89 -2.32
CA CYS A 200 3.21 -3.21 -1.78
C CYS A 200 3.15 -4.57 -1.05
N GLY A 201 4.30 -5.13 -0.68
CA GLY A 201 4.43 -6.47 -0.13
C GLY A 201 4.79 -7.53 -1.19
N GLN A 202 5.27 -8.68 -0.71
CA GLN A 202 5.64 -9.82 -1.54
C GLN A 202 4.46 -10.79 -1.66
N ARG A 203 4.16 -11.23 -2.88
CA ARG A 203 3.13 -12.23 -3.20
C ARG A 203 3.65 -13.64 -2.91
N ALA A 204 2.73 -14.61 -2.87
CA ALA A 204 3.05 -16.01 -2.61
C ALA A 204 4.00 -16.65 -3.65
N ASP A 205 3.97 -16.15 -4.89
CA ASP A 205 4.90 -16.53 -5.97
C ASP A 205 6.32 -15.94 -5.79
N GLY A 206 6.54 -15.07 -4.79
CA GLY A 206 7.80 -14.37 -4.58
C GLY A 206 7.90 -13.03 -5.33
N MET A 207 6.92 -12.68 -6.15
CA MET A 207 6.91 -11.41 -6.89
C MET A 207 6.42 -10.28 -5.98
N SER A 208 6.98 -9.07 -6.16
CA SER A 208 6.56 -7.88 -5.41
C SER A 208 5.98 -6.84 -6.36
N LEU A 209 4.87 -6.22 -5.99
CA LEU A 209 4.32 -5.07 -6.72
C LEU A 209 5.00 -3.80 -6.21
N GLY A 210 5.59 -3.02 -7.11
CA GLY A 210 6.15 -1.70 -6.80
C GLY A 210 5.20 -0.58 -7.21
N LYS A 211 5.05 0.45 -6.37
CA LYS A 211 4.40 1.70 -6.73
C LYS A 211 5.46 2.80 -6.83
N LEU A 212 5.64 3.36 -8.03
CA LEU A 212 6.54 4.47 -8.30
C LEU A 212 5.76 5.72 -8.67
N VAL A 213 5.98 6.81 -7.94
CA VAL A 213 5.62 8.17 -8.34
C VAL A 213 6.93 8.87 -8.69
N ALA A 214 7.26 8.90 -9.97
CA ALA A 214 8.53 9.43 -10.46
C ALA A 214 8.48 10.95 -10.63
N SER A 215 9.57 11.64 -10.30
CA SER A 215 9.79 13.00 -10.79
C SER A 215 9.97 12.97 -12.32
N PRO A 216 9.75 14.09 -13.03
CA PRO A 216 10.03 14.17 -14.46
C PRO A 216 11.47 13.78 -14.80
N GLU A 217 12.43 14.17 -13.96
CA GLU A 217 13.84 13.80 -14.07
C GLU A 217 14.04 12.27 -13.96
N LEU A 218 13.51 11.63 -12.91
CA LEU A 218 13.64 10.17 -12.76
C LEU A 218 12.96 9.44 -13.91
N ARG A 219 11.80 9.91 -14.35
CA ARG A 219 11.09 9.33 -15.50
C ARG A 219 11.94 9.42 -16.77
N ALA A 220 12.54 10.58 -17.05
CA ALA A 220 13.43 10.77 -18.20
C ALA A 220 14.68 9.89 -18.13
N ASN A 221 15.31 9.79 -16.94
CA ASN A 221 16.47 8.92 -16.72
C ASN A 221 16.12 7.44 -16.96
N LEU A 222 14.96 6.99 -16.48
CA LEU A 222 14.48 5.63 -16.71
C LEU A 222 14.15 5.40 -18.19
N ASP A 223 13.49 6.34 -18.86
CA ASP A 223 13.17 6.22 -20.29
C ASP A 223 14.43 6.11 -21.15
N ALA A 224 15.45 6.93 -20.87
CA ALA A 224 16.75 6.85 -21.55
C ALA A 224 17.47 5.52 -21.29
N TRP A 225 17.45 5.04 -20.04
CA TRP A 225 18.03 3.73 -19.70
C TRP A 225 17.31 2.59 -20.41
N LEU A 226 15.98 2.55 -20.31
CA LEU A 226 15.15 1.49 -20.87
C LEU A 226 15.21 1.47 -22.40
N ALA A 227 15.31 2.62 -23.05
CA ALA A 227 15.51 2.69 -24.50
C ALA A 227 16.76 1.92 -24.96
N ARG A 228 17.82 1.92 -24.15
CA ARG A 228 19.07 1.21 -24.46
C ARG A 228 19.08 -0.24 -23.98
N PHE A 229 18.76 -0.47 -22.71
CA PHE A 229 18.99 -1.75 -22.03
C PHE A 229 17.76 -2.68 -22.05
N ALA A 230 16.58 -2.20 -22.46
CA ALA A 230 15.39 -3.03 -22.69
C ALA A 230 15.12 -3.31 -24.18
N ALA A 231 16.09 -3.01 -25.06
CA ALA A 231 16.04 -3.39 -26.47
C ALA A 231 16.02 -4.93 -26.63
N PRO A 232 15.46 -5.47 -27.73
CA PRO A 232 15.48 -6.91 -27.99
C PRO A 232 16.92 -7.47 -27.91
N GLY A 233 17.11 -8.56 -27.16
CA GLY A 233 18.41 -9.22 -26.96
C GLY A 233 19.26 -8.63 -25.83
N MET A 234 18.91 -7.47 -25.26
CA MET A 234 19.65 -6.86 -24.13
C MET A 234 19.20 -7.44 -22.79
N CYS A 235 20.16 -7.61 -21.87
CA CYS A 235 19.92 -8.03 -20.48
C CYS A 235 19.06 -9.30 -20.35
N ASN A 236 19.16 -10.25 -21.29
CA ASN A 236 18.35 -11.47 -21.25
C ASN A 236 18.88 -12.45 -20.19
N PRO A 237 18.14 -12.72 -19.09
CA PRO A 237 18.60 -13.65 -18.06
C PRO A 237 18.63 -15.12 -18.52
N ASP A 238 17.95 -15.46 -19.62
CA ASP A 238 17.92 -16.81 -20.19
C ASP A 238 19.12 -17.10 -21.10
N ASP A 239 19.91 -16.07 -21.45
CA ASP A 239 21.17 -16.24 -22.17
C ASP A 239 22.28 -16.65 -21.18
N GLU A 240 23.12 -17.62 -21.57
CA GLU A 240 24.28 -18.05 -20.78
C GLU A 240 25.24 -16.89 -20.46
N SER A 241 25.40 -15.96 -21.41
CA SER A 241 26.07 -14.69 -21.24
C SER A 241 25.13 -13.57 -21.67
N PRO A 242 24.42 -12.93 -20.72
CA PRO A 242 23.52 -11.82 -21.01
C PRO A 242 24.29 -10.62 -21.58
N CYS A 243 23.81 -10.06 -22.69
CA CYS A 243 24.38 -8.85 -23.27
C CYS A 243 24.05 -7.64 -22.38
N VAL A 244 25.04 -7.17 -21.62
CA VAL A 244 24.92 -6.01 -20.72
C VAL A 244 25.81 -4.84 -21.15
N ASP A 245 26.76 -5.10 -22.05
CA ASP A 245 27.67 -4.12 -22.65
C ASP A 245 27.60 -4.28 -24.18
N GLY A 246 27.70 -3.17 -24.93
CA GLY A 246 27.66 -3.21 -26.40
C GLY A 246 26.28 -3.46 -27.00
N GLU A 247 26.21 -3.66 -28.32
CA GLU A 247 24.96 -4.00 -29.03
C GLU A 247 24.76 -5.52 -29.09
N PRO A 248 23.51 -6.01 -28.97
CA PRO A 248 23.24 -7.43 -29.11
C PRO A 248 23.30 -7.83 -30.58
N ASP A 249 23.85 -9.00 -30.87
CA ASP A 249 23.85 -9.55 -32.24
C ASP A 249 22.41 -9.78 -32.75
N GLU A 250 22.19 -9.68 -34.06
CA GLU A 250 20.85 -9.79 -34.67
C GLU A 250 20.12 -11.10 -34.28
N GLU A 251 20.85 -12.20 -34.17
CA GLU A 251 20.28 -13.50 -33.78
C GLU A 251 19.77 -13.49 -32.33
N ARG A 252 20.44 -12.77 -31.42
CA ARG A 252 19.98 -12.59 -30.03
C ARG A 252 18.73 -11.73 -29.97
N ALA A 253 18.67 -10.67 -30.79
CA ALA A 253 17.50 -9.82 -30.89
C ALA A 253 16.28 -10.59 -31.45
N ARG A 254 16.48 -11.45 -32.45
CA ARG A 254 15.41 -12.24 -33.09
C ARG A 254 14.85 -13.33 -32.19
N ARG A 255 15.69 -14.00 -31.39
CA ARG A 255 15.26 -15.06 -30.47
C ARG A 255 14.64 -14.55 -29.16
N ASP A 256 14.70 -13.24 -28.91
CA ASP A 256 14.15 -12.65 -27.70
C ASP A 256 12.63 -12.62 -27.73
N THR A 257 12.01 -13.60 -27.07
CA THR A 257 10.54 -13.74 -26.97
C THR A 257 9.94 -12.97 -25.80
N ARG A 258 10.73 -12.23 -25.02
CA ARG A 258 10.23 -11.50 -23.86
C ARG A 258 9.35 -10.33 -24.29
N SER A 259 8.26 -10.12 -23.56
CA SER A 259 7.43 -8.92 -23.71
C SER A 259 8.21 -7.64 -23.38
N HIS A 260 7.71 -6.50 -23.85
CA HIS A 260 8.30 -5.19 -23.55
C HIS A 260 8.45 -4.97 -22.03
N ALA A 261 7.43 -5.30 -21.23
CA ALA A 261 7.49 -5.15 -19.77
C ALA A 261 8.55 -6.06 -19.12
N GLN A 262 8.73 -7.29 -19.61
CA GLN A 262 9.77 -8.20 -19.12
C GLN A 262 11.17 -7.68 -19.45
N ARG A 263 11.40 -7.17 -20.66
CA ARG A 263 12.70 -6.55 -21.02
C ARG A 263 13.00 -5.33 -20.15
N GLN A 264 11.98 -4.50 -19.86
CA GLN A 264 12.14 -3.37 -18.95
C GLN A 264 12.49 -3.81 -17.53
N HIS A 265 11.84 -4.86 -17.02
CA HIS A 265 12.19 -5.47 -15.73
C HIS A 265 13.65 -5.92 -15.69
N ASP A 266 14.11 -6.65 -16.69
CA ASP A 266 15.45 -7.21 -16.71
C ASP A 266 16.53 -6.13 -16.88
N ALA A 267 16.24 -5.07 -17.64
CA ALA A 267 17.09 -3.89 -17.75
C ALA A 267 17.26 -3.15 -16.41
N LEU A 268 16.19 -3.04 -15.61
CA LEU A 268 16.27 -2.47 -14.25
C LEU A 268 17.04 -3.39 -13.30
N ASN A 269 16.83 -4.70 -13.39
CA ASN A 269 17.57 -5.65 -12.57
C ASN A 269 19.07 -5.65 -12.91
N ALA A 270 19.43 -5.54 -14.19
CA ALA A 270 20.81 -5.39 -14.65
C ALA A 270 21.45 -4.10 -14.13
N LEU A 271 20.73 -2.97 -14.16
CA LEU A 271 21.18 -1.69 -13.60
C LEU A 271 21.55 -1.82 -12.11
N VAL A 272 20.63 -2.38 -11.31
CA VAL A 272 20.84 -2.53 -9.86
C VAL A 272 21.96 -3.51 -9.58
N ARG A 273 21.94 -4.69 -10.24
CA ARG A 273 22.96 -5.73 -10.07
C ARG A 273 24.36 -5.25 -10.45
N GLY A 274 24.50 -4.46 -11.50
CA GLY A 274 25.79 -3.91 -11.95
C GLY A 274 26.40 -2.87 -11.01
N ARG A 275 25.61 -2.34 -10.05
CA ARG A 275 26.09 -1.38 -9.05
C ARG A 275 26.32 -2.03 -7.68
N LEU A 276 25.53 -3.03 -7.31
CA LEU A 276 25.70 -3.72 -6.03
C LEU A 276 27.10 -4.35 -5.93
N GLY A 277 27.77 -4.12 -4.79
CA GLY A 277 29.15 -4.54 -4.55
C GLY A 277 30.24 -3.56 -4.99
N ASP A 278 29.92 -2.49 -5.73
CA ASP A 278 30.90 -1.47 -6.12
C ASP A 278 31.46 -0.75 -4.86
N PRO A 279 32.78 -0.82 -4.60
CA PRO A 279 33.41 -0.16 -3.45
C PRO A 279 33.15 1.36 -3.38
N LYS A 280 32.86 2.00 -4.52
CA LYS A 280 32.56 3.44 -4.60
C LYS A 280 31.20 3.80 -4.00
N LEU A 281 30.28 2.85 -3.85
CA LEU A 281 29.01 3.06 -3.15
C LEU A 281 29.19 3.19 -1.62
N GLY A 282 30.41 3.03 -1.13
CA GLY A 282 30.72 3.10 0.29
C GLY A 282 30.34 1.81 1.03
N ARG A 283 30.24 1.92 2.35
CA ARG A 283 29.94 0.79 3.23
C ARG A 283 28.62 1.02 3.95
N HIS A 284 27.75 0.01 3.90
CA HIS A 284 26.55 -0.06 4.73
C HIS A 284 26.83 -1.02 5.89
N ASN A 285 26.89 -0.51 7.12
CA ASN A 285 27.31 -1.21 8.36
C ASN A 285 28.50 -2.17 8.14
N GLY A 286 29.62 -1.63 7.65
CA GLY A 286 30.91 -2.35 7.56
C GLY A 286 31.15 -3.19 6.30
N LEU A 287 30.12 -3.49 5.51
CA LEU A 287 30.21 -4.22 4.23
C LEU A 287 29.88 -3.30 3.04
N PRO A 288 30.43 -3.55 1.83
CA PRO A 288 29.91 -2.94 0.61
C PRO A 288 28.40 -3.21 0.45
N VAL A 289 27.70 -2.34 -0.26
CA VAL A 289 26.25 -2.49 -0.50
C VAL A 289 26.01 -3.78 -1.28
N THR A 290 25.64 -4.86 -0.59
CA THR A 290 25.54 -6.23 -1.11
C THR A 290 24.28 -6.91 -0.58
N VAL A 291 23.75 -7.86 -1.36
CA VAL A 291 22.63 -8.71 -0.92
C VAL A 291 23.19 -9.87 -0.11
N ILE A 292 22.84 -9.94 1.17
CA ILE A 292 23.15 -11.10 2.03
C ILE A 292 21.92 -12.00 2.01
N VAL A 293 22.10 -13.28 1.68
CA VAL A 293 21.03 -14.28 1.65
C VAL A 293 21.40 -15.45 2.53
N SER A 294 20.47 -15.85 3.40
CA SER A 294 20.62 -16.98 4.31
C SER A 294 19.70 -18.13 3.88
N THR A 295 20.19 -19.37 3.93
CA THR A 295 19.43 -20.61 3.67
C THR A 295 20.03 -21.78 4.45
N THR A 296 19.44 -22.97 4.39
CA THR A 296 20.04 -24.21 4.93
C THR A 296 20.77 -25.00 3.85
N LEU A 297 21.77 -25.80 4.25
CA LEU A 297 22.42 -26.74 3.36
C LEU A 297 21.40 -27.74 2.76
N ARG A 298 20.41 -28.17 3.54
CA ARG A 298 19.34 -29.06 3.08
C ARG A 298 18.53 -28.47 1.92
N GLU A 299 18.12 -27.21 2.03
CA GLU A 299 17.38 -26.51 0.96
C GLU A 299 18.23 -26.27 -0.28
N LEU A 300 19.52 -25.99 -0.10
CA LEU A 300 20.45 -25.82 -1.22
C LEU A 300 20.66 -27.13 -1.98
N LEU A 301 20.86 -28.24 -1.26
CA LEU A 301 21.04 -29.58 -1.84
C LEU A 301 19.76 -30.12 -2.50
N SER A 302 18.58 -29.83 -1.94
CA SER A 302 17.31 -30.23 -2.56
C SER A 302 16.96 -29.38 -3.79
N GLY A 303 17.63 -28.24 -4.00
CA GLY A 303 17.29 -27.27 -5.03
C GLY A 303 15.89 -26.67 -4.86
N ALA A 304 15.28 -26.82 -3.67
CA ALA A 304 13.90 -26.50 -3.38
C ALA A 304 13.75 -25.95 -1.95
N GLY A 305 12.98 -24.87 -1.82
CA GLY A 305 12.81 -24.15 -0.57
C GLY A 305 12.82 -22.64 -0.80
N ARG A 306 12.94 -21.88 0.29
CA ARG A 306 12.98 -20.41 0.23
C ARG A 306 14.10 -19.89 1.11
N ALA A 307 15.00 -19.13 0.50
CA ALA A 307 15.99 -18.36 1.23
C ALA A 307 15.41 -17.01 1.66
N VAL A 308 16.05 -16.36 2.64
CA VAL A 308 15.64 -15.04 3.13
C VAL A 308 16.81 -14.07 3.03
N THR A 309 16.59 -12.90 2.43
CA THR A 309 17.59 -11.84 2.36
C THR A 309 17.69 -11.11 3.69
N GLY A 310 18.81 -10.44 3.95
CA GLY A 310 18.97 -9.58 5.15
C GLY A 310 17.97 -8.41 5.24
N GLY A 311 17.20 -8.14 4.18
CA GLY A 311 16.08 -7.20 4.16
C GLY A 311 14.70 -7.86 4.34
N GLY A 312 14.65 -9.16 4.63
CA GLY A 312 13.41 -9.92 4.85
C GLY A 312 12.69 -10.37 3.57
N THR A 313 13.30 -10.20 2.39
CA THR A 313 12.70 -10.68 1.12
C THR A 313 12.91 -12.18 1.00
N SER A 314 11.87 -12.91 0.62
CA SER A 314 11.96 -14.35 0.43
C SER A 314 12.28 -14.72 -1.03
N VAL A 315 13.34 -15.48 -1.26
CA VAL A 315 13.88 -15.80 -2.60
C VAL A 315 13.83 -17.32 -2.81
N PRO A 316 13.20 -17.83 -3.89
CA PRO A 316 13.25 -19.26 -4.22
C PRO A 316 14.68 -19.77 -4.40
N ILE A 317 14.99 -21.00 -3.97
CA ILE A 317 16.36 -21.55 -4.05
C ILE A 317 16.90 -21.56 -5.48
N ARG A 318 16.05 -21.79 -6.49
CA ARG A 318 16.47 -21.73 -7.90
C ARG A 318 16.97 -20.35 -8.31
N ASP A 319 16.31 -19.30 -7.82
CA ASP A 319 16.73 -17.93 -8.08
C ASP A 319 17.99 -17.59 -7.28
N LEU A 320 18.09 -18.07 -6.03
CA LEU A 320 19.32 -17.95 -5.24
C LEU A 320 20.51 -18.61 -5.94
N ILE A 321 20.37 -19.82 -6.47
CA ILE A 321 21.44 -20.51 -7.21
C ILE A 321 21.87 -19.69 -8.44
N ARG A 322 20.92 -19.07 -9.14
CA ARG A 322 21.22 -18.18 -10.29
C ARG A 322 21.92 -16.89 -9.86
N MET A 323 21.53 -16.33 -8.71
CA MET A 323 22.19 -15.16 -8.12
C MET A 323 23.60 -15.50 -7.60
N ALA A 324 23.78 -16.72 -7.11
CA ALA A 324 25.00 -17.23 -6.50
C ALA A 324 26.19 -17.33 -7.47
N SER A 325 25.96 -17.40 -8.79
CA SER A 325 27.02 -17.51 -9.80
C SER A 325 28.09 -16.40 -9.74
N HIS A 326 27.79 -15.26 -9.10
CA HIS A 326 28.73 -14.15 -8.92
C HIS A 326 28.78 -13.66 -7.46
N ALA A 327 28.45 -14.53 -6.50
CA ALA A 327 28.39 -14.18 -5.09
C ALA A 327 29.65 -14.63 -4.32
N TYR A 328 29.93 -13.95 -3.22
CA TYR A 328 30.87 -14.47 -2.21
C TYR A 328 30.12 -15.46 -1.31
N HIS A 329 30.56 -16.71 -1.31
CA HIS A 329 29.97 -17.76 -0.50
C HIS A 329 30.59 -17.83 0.89
N TYR A 330 29.75 -17.80 1.91
CA TYR A 330 30.15 -18.01 3.30
C TYR A 330 29.38 -19.20 3.85
N LEU A 331 30.09 -20.16 4.43
CA LEU A 331 29.50 -21.31 5.12
C LEU A 331 29.53 -21.05 6.62
N ALA A 332 28.35 -20.98 7.23
CA ALA A 332 28.20 -20.97 8.67
C ALA A 332 27.69 -22.35 9.12
N VAL A 333 28.51 -23.06 9.91
CA VAL A 333 28.20 -24.40 10.43
C VAL A 333 27.79 -24.26 11.89
N PHE A 334 26.52 -24.55 12.18
CA PHE A 334 25.96 -24.52 13.54
C PHE A 334 25.51 -25.90 14.05
N ASP A 335 25.37 -26.87 13.15
CA ASP A 335 24.90 -28.21 13.51
C ASP A 335 25.94 -28.92 14.39
N GLU A 336 25.50 -29.48 15.52
CA GLU A 336 26.32 -30.13 16.55
C GLU A 336 27.48 -29.30 17.14
N HIS A 337 27.49 -27.97 16.97
CA HIS A 337 28.57 -27.09 17.44
C HIS A 337 28.01 -25.98 18.34
N SER A 338 28.81 -25.48 19.28
CA SER A 338 28.38 -24.34 20.09
C SER A 338 28.27 -23.09 19.21
N GLU A 339 27.12 -22.41 19.22
CA GLU A 339 26.84 -21.14 18.52
C GLU A 339 27.68 -19.94 19.01
N ARG A 340 28.87 -20.19 19.55
CA ARG A 340 29.71 -19.22 20.24
C ARG A 340 30.65 -18.56 19.22
N PRO A 341 30.64 -17.23 19.09
CA PRO A 341 31.63 -16.53 18.29
C PRO A 341 33.03 -16.77 18.88
N LEU A 342 33.91 -17.38 18.09
CA LEU A 342 35.27 -17.79 18.48
C LEU A 342 36.20 -16.64 18.90
N TYR A 343 35.86 -15.39 18.57
CA TYR A 343 36.65 -14.22 18.95
C TYR A 343 35.77 -12.96 19.11
N LEU A 344 35.80 -12.35 20.30
CA LEU A 344 35.19 -11.05 20.58
C LEU A 344 36.15 -10.18 21.41
N GLY A 345 36.99 -9.40 20.73
CA GLY A 345 37.84 -8.40 21.40
C GLY A 345 37.88 -7.10 20.63
N ARG A 346 36.95 -6.16 20.87
CA ARG A 346 36.96 -4.80 20.28
C ARG A 346 36.25 -3.75 21.13
N THR A 347 36.78 -2.53 21.10
CA THR A 347 36.20 -1.30 21.70
C THR A 347 35.35 -0.48 20.71
N ARG A 348 35.07 -0.98 19.51
CA ARG A 348 34.30 -0.27 18.46
C ARG A 348 32.83 -0.74 18.44
N ARG A 349 31.90 0.20 18.24
CA ARG A 349 30.43 -0.03 18.25
C ARG A 349 29.84 -0.71 16.99
N ILE A 350 30.67 -1.16 16.03
CA ILE A 350 30.21 -1.69 14.74
C ILE A 350 30.73 -3.12 14.55
N ALA A 351 29.83 -4.06 14.20
CA ALA A 351 30.15 -5.45 13.93
C ALA A 351 31.13 -5.62 12.75
N SER A 352 32.00 -6.62 12.79
CA SER A 352 32.84 -6.99 11.65
C SER A 352 31.98 -7.57 10.50
N PRO A 353 32.51 -7.57 9.25
CA PRO A 353 31.93 -8.33 8.14
C PRO A 353 31.45 -9.73 8.53
N ASP A 354 32.33 -10.52 9.15
CA ASP A 354 32.05 -11.91 9.53
C ASP A 354 30.95 -12.01 10.61
N GLN A 355 30.98 -11.11 11.61
CA GLN A 355 29.96 -11.06 12.66
C GLN A 355 28.58 -10.71 12.09
N ARG A 356 28.51 -9.86 11.07
CA ARG A 356 27.24 -9.53 10.41
C ARG A 356 26.70 -10.70 9.60
N ILE A 357 27.56 -11.42 8.90
CA ILE A 357 27.18 -12.64 8.18
C ILE A 357 26.61 -13.66 9.19
N VAL A 358 27.26 -13.85 10.34
CA VAL A 358 26.77 -14.72 11.41
C VAL A 358 25.44 -14.22 12.01
N LEU A 359 25.26 -12.91 12.23
CA LEU A 359 23.99 -12.36 12.73
C LEU A 359 22.80 -12.69 11.81
N TYR A 360 22.99 -12.59 10.48
CA TYR A 360 21.97 -12.98 9.51
C TYR A 360 21.76 -14.49 9.41
N ALA A 361 22.73 -15.29 9.85
CA ALA A 361 22.59 -16.74 9.89
C ALA A 361 21.84 -17.22 11.15
N ASN A 362 21.95 -16.48 12.26
CA ASN A 362 21.31 -16.77 13.56
C ASN A 362 19.88 -16.22 13.71
N THR A 363 19.39 -15.37 12.81
CA THR A 363 18.05 -14.76 12.90
C THR A 363 16.90 -15.66 12.39
N LYS A 364 17.09 -16.98 12.42
CA LYS A 364 16.07 -17.95 11.98
C LYS A 364 14.93 -18.11 12.97
#